data_AF-A0A5S3YLG2-F1
#
_entry.id   AF-A0A5S3YLG2-F1
#
_cell.length_a   1.000
_cell.length_b   1.000
_cell.length_c   1.000
_cell.angle_alpha   90.00
_cell.angle_beta   90.00
_cell.angle_gamma   90.00
#
_symmetry.space_group_name_H-M   'P 1'
#
loop_
_entity.id
_entity.type
_entity.pdbx_description
1 polymer ?
#
loop_
_entity_poly.entity_id
_entity_poly.type
_entity_poly.pdbx_seq_one_letter_code
_entity_poly.pdbx_strand_id
1 'polypeptide(L)'
;NALAFLYKHIVKNELSLNLDFARSSRQPKLPVVMTTDEVKQVMLNLQKRYYLIAGLMYGSGLRVMEAVQLRVKDIDFDYKCIQVWCGKGNKHRIVTLATELIPLL
;
A
#
# COMPACT_ATOMS: atom_id res chain seq x y z
N ASN A 1 7.15 6.90 18.29
CA ASN A 1 8.01 6.09 19.19
C ASN A 1 9.48 6.04 18.76
N ALA A 2 10.05 7.12 18.22
CA ALA A 2 11.50 7.15 17.94
C ALA A 2 12.33 7.31 19.23
N LEU A 3 11.89 8.18 20.15
CA LEU A 3 12.54 8.39 21.46
C LEU A 3 12.52 7.12 22.32
N ALA A 4 11.36 6.46 22.43
CA ALA A 4 11.27 5.18 23.14
C ALA A 4 12.22 4.11 22.56
N PHE A 5 12.36 4.04 21.24
CA PHE A 5 13.29 3.13 20.58
C PHE A 5 14.76 3.46 20.91
N LEU A 6 15.15 4.74 20.80
CA LEU A 6 16.50 5.23 21.12
C LEU A 6 16.90 4.87 22.57
N TYR A 7 16.04 5.20 23.53
CA TYR A 7 16.31 4.99 24.95
C TYR A 7 16.44 3.49 25.29
N LYS A 8 15.53 2.68 24.74
CA LYS A 8 15.53 1.22 24.94
C LYS A 8 16.75 0.54 24.31
N HIS A 9 17.05 0.81 23.05
CA HIS A 9 17.99 -0.01 22.27
C HIS A 9 19.41 0.57 22.17
N ILE A 10 19.56 1.90 22.22
CA ILE A 10 20.86 2.55 22.02
C ILE A 10 21.41 3.03 23.36
N VAL A 11 20.62 3.83 24.09
CA VAL A 11 21.04 4.40 25.38
C VAL A 11 21.02 3.35 26.50
N LYS A 12 20.29 2.23 26.29
CA LYS A 12 20.10 1.15 27.28
C LYS A 12 19.58 1.66 28.63
N ASN A 13 18.76 2.70 28.59
CA ASN A 13 18.08 3.27 29.74
C ASN A 13 16.60 3.38 29.38
N GLU A 14 15.81 2.41 29.82
CA GLU A 14 14.42 2.30 29.39
C GLU A 14 13.59 3.44 30.01
N LEU A 15 12.85 4.18 29.18
CA LEU A 15 11.94 5.20 29.69
C LEU A 15 10.86 4.52 30.55
N SER A 16 10.46 5.16 31.65
CA SER A 16 9.45 4.60 32.56
C SER A 16 8.12 4.31 31.84
N LEU A 17 7.36 3.33 32.33
CA LEU A 17 6.03 3.02 31.78
C LEU A 17 5.01 4.15 32.00
N ASN A 18 5.26 5.03 32.98
CA ASN A 18 4.44 6.19 33.33
C ASN A 18 4.91 7.45 32.60
N LEU A 19 4.79 7.44 31.27
CA LEU A 19 5.03 8.62 30.45
C LEU A 19 3.67 9.19 30.03
N ASP A 20 3.33 10.35 30.58
CA ASP A 20 2.16 11.14 30.16
C ASP A 20 2.40 11.77 28.78
N PHE A 21 2.36 10.94 27.75
CA PHE A 21 2.43 11.42 26.38
C PHE A 21 1.08 12.00 25.97
N ALA A 22 1.03 13.31 25.73
CA ALA A 22 -0.03 13.90 24.92
C ALA A 22 0.09 13.36 23.49
N ARG A 23 -0.70 12.34 23.15
CA ARG A 23 -0.70 11.78 21.80
C ARG A 23 -1.20 12.86 20.85
N SER A 24 -0.32 13.33 19.96
CA SER A 24 -0.72 14.20 18.85
C SER A 24 -1.72 13.45 17.97
N SER A 25 -3.00 13.64 18.26
CA SER A 25 -4.11 13.20 17.43
C SER A 25 -4.23 14.21 16.29
N ARG A 26 -3.57 13.93 15.16
CA ARG A 26 -3.83 14.69 13.93
C ARG A 26 -5.21 14.30 13.41
N GLN A 27 -6.04 15.30 13.12
CA GLN A 27 -7.32 15.06 12.47
C GLN A 27 -7.10 14.27 11.16
N PRO A 28 -7.89 13.21 10.90
CA PRO A 28 -7.80 12.48 9.64
C PRO A 28 -8.15 13.43 8.50
N LYS A 29 -7.27 13.50 7.50
CA LYS A 29 -7.54 14.27 6.28
C LYS A 29 -8.62 13.56 5.47
N LEU A 30 -9.51 14.34 4.85
CA LEU A 30 -10.43 13.82 3.87
C LEU A 30 -9.64 13.25 2.67
N PRO A 31 -10.02 12.08 2.14
CA PRO A 31 -9.39 11.54 0.96
C PRO A 31 -9.64 12.47 -0.23
N VAL A 32 -8.57 12.85 -0.91
CA VAL A 32 -8.64 13.53 -2.21
C VAL A 32 -8.54 12.45 -3.28
N VAL A 33 -9.52 12.40 -4.17
CA VAL A 33 -9.62 11.42 -5.25
C VAL A 33 -9.53 12.10 -6.61
N MET A 34 -8.96 11.40 -7.59
CA MET A 34 -8.96 11.84 -8.98
C MET A 34 -10.28 11.47 -9.65
N THR A 35 -10.73 12.32 -10.56
CA THR A 35 -11.76 12.01 -11.54
C THR A 35 -11.26 10.97 -12.55
N THR A 36 -12.17 10.31 -13.25
CA THR A 36 -11.83 9.32 -14.28
C THR A 36 -11.00 9.93 -15.41
N ASP A 37 -11.22 11.19 -15.76
CA ASP A 37 -10.45 11.87 -16.80
C ASP A 37 -9.05 12.25 -16.33
N GLU A 38 -8.88 12.70 -15.09
CA GLU A 38 -7.54 12.91 -14.51
C GLU A 38 -6.75 11.61 -14.46
N VAL A 39 -7.37 10.49 -14.08
CA VAL A 39 -6.73 9.17 -14.11
C VAL A 39 -6.26 8.83 -15.53
N LYS A 40 -7.10 9.02 -16.56
CA LYS A 40 -6.70 8.79 -17.95
C LYS A 40 -5.49 9.64 -18.34
N GLN A 41 -5.49 10.94 -18.00
CA GLN A 41 -4.37 11.83 -18.30
C GLN A 41 -3.08 11.38 -17.64
N VAL A 42 -3.13 10.95 -16.38
CA VAL A 42 -1.95 10.40 -15.69
C VAL A 42 -1.47 9.13 -16.39
N MET A 43 -2.36 8.17 -16.62
CA MET A 43 -2.01 6.86 -17.20
C MET A 43 -1.39 6.99 -18.60
N LEU A 44 -1.85 7.92 -19.43
CA LEU A 44 -1.30 8.20 -20.76
C LEU A 44 0.17 8.64 -20.75
N ASN A 45 0.64 9.23 -19.65
CA ASN A 45 2.00 9.75 -19.52
C ASN A 45 2.95 8.77 -18.82
N LEU A 46 2.48 7.57 -18.45
CA LEU A 46 3.29 6.57 -17.76
C LEU A 46 4.01 5.64 -18.74
N GLN A 47 5.29 5.39 -18.49
CA GLN A 47 6.03 4.32 -19.16
C GLN A 47 5.49 2.94 -18.73
N LYS A 48 5.66 1.91 -19.57
CA LYS A 48 5.11 0.55 -19.39
C LYS A 48 5.20 0.00 -17.95
N ARG A 49 6.37 0.10 -17.32
CA ARG A 49 6.58 -0.38 -15.93
C ARG A 49 5.68 0.34 -14.93
N TYR A 50 5.62 1.67 -15.00
CA TYR A 50 4.82 2.48 -14.09
C TYR A 50 3.33 2.39 -14.42
N TYR A 51 2.98 2.24 -15.69
CA TYR A 51 1.61 2.01 -16.14
C TYR A 51 1.02 0.75 -15.49
N LEU A 52 1.74 -0.38 -15.54
CA LEU A 52 1.27 -1.62 -14.93
C LEU A 52 1.07 -1.48 -13.42
N ILE A 53 2.07 -0.91 -12.71
CA ILE A 53 1.99 -0.73 -11.25
C ILE A 53 0.83 0.20 -10.88
N ALA A 54 0.71 1.35 -11.55
CA ALA A 54 -0.37 2.30 -11.32
C ALA A 54 -1.74 1.71 -11.67
N GLY A 55 -1.82 0.93 -12.75
CA GLY A 55 -3.01 0.20 -13.16
C GLY A 55 -3.46 -0.81 -12.10
N LEU A 56 -2.55 -1.60 -11.54
CA LEU A 56 -2.88 -2.54 -10.46
C LEU A 56 -3.29 -1.81 -9.17
N MET A 57 -2.66 -0.67 -8.86
CA MET A 57 -3.09 0.15 -7.71
C MET A 57 -4.50 0.71 -7.90
N TYR A 58 -4.82 1.20 -9.09
CA TYR A 58 -6.13 1.79 -9.41
C TYR A 58 -7.22 0.72 -9.59
N GLY A 59 -7.01 -0.27 -10.46
CA GLY A 59 -7.99 -1.30 -10.83
C GLY A 59 -8.17 -2.42 -9.80
N SER A 60 -7.14 -2.69 -8.98
CA SER A 60 -7.17 -3.74 -7.95
C SER A 60 -7.09 -3.20 -6.52
N GLY A 61 -7.00 -1.87 -6.34
CA GLY A 61 -6.96 -1.24 -5.01
C GLY A 61 -5.72 -1.61 -4.18
N LEU A 62 -4.60 -1.93 -4.85
CA LEU A 62 -3.35 -2.25 -4.16
C LEU A 62 -2.71 -1.00 -3.56
N ARG A 63 -2.15 -1.14 -2.36
CA ARG A 63 -1.23 -0.14 -1.82
C ARG A 63 0.11 -0.23 -2.54
N VAL A 64 0.88 0.85 -2.52
CA VAL A 64 2.17 0.91 -3.23
C VAL A 64 3.09 -0.25 -2.85
N MET A 65 3.21 -0.58 -1.56
CA MET A 65 4.06 -1.69 -1.09
C MET A 65 3.54 -3.06 -1.49
N GLU A 66 2.22 -3.21 -1.63
CA GLU A 66 1.60 -4.47 -2.06
C GLU A 66 1.83 -4.67 -3.57
N ALA A 67 1.73 -3.60 -4.37
CA ALA A 67 1.98 -3.66 -5.82
C ALA A 67 3.46 -3.94 -6.14
N VAL A 68 4.41 -3.31 -5.45
CA VAL A 68 5.85 -3.50 -5.74
C VAL A 68 6.45 -4.80 -5.18
N GLN A 69 5.75 -5.46 -4.24
CA GLN A 69 6.17 -6.74 -3.65
C GLN A 69 5.38 -7.94 -4.17
N LEU A 70 4.48 -7.72 -5.14
CA LEU A 70 3.66 -8.77 -5.73
C LEU A 70 4.54 -9.83 -6.38
N ARG A 71 4.20 -11.11 -6.17
CA ARG A 71 4.91 -12.25 -6.78
C ARG A 71 4.03 -12.90 -7.83
N VAL A 72 4.65 -13.51 -8.84
CA VAL A 72 3.95 -14.20 -9.94
C VAL A 72 2.92 -15.22 -9.41
N LYS A 73 3.29 -16.00 -8.39
CA LYS A 73 2.41 -17.01 -7.77
C LYS A 73 1.16 -16.45 -7.08
N ASP A 74 1.15 -15.15 -6.78
CA ASP A 74 0.05 -14.50 -6.06
C ASP A 74 -1.04 -14.01 -7.04
N ILE A 75 -0.82 -14.17 -8.35
CA ILE A 75 -1.76 -13.80 -9.42
C ILE A 75 -2.46 -15.06 -9.89
N ASP A 76 -3.79 -15.05 -9.80
CA ASP A 76 -4.65 -16.13 -10.28
C ASP A 76 -5.38 -15.65 -11.53
N PHE A 77 -5.01 -16.19 -12.68
CA PHE A 77 -5.59 -15.82 -13.98
C PHE A 77 -6.94 -16.49 -14.24
N ASP A 78 -7.21 -17.64 -13.63
CA ASP A 78 -8.46 -18.38 -13.80
C ASP A 78 -9.59 -17.68 -13.04
N TYR A 79 -9.33 -17.32 -11.79
CA TYR A 79 -10.26 -16.57 -10.94
C TYR A 79 -10.14 -15.06 -11.07
N LYS A 80 -9.19 -14.55 -11.87
CA LYS A 80 -8.94 -13.12 -12.09
C LYS A 80 -8.83 -12.37 -10.76
N CYS A 81 -7.95 -12.85 -9.90
CA CYS A 81 -7.75 -12.26 -8.58
C CYS A 81 -6.28 -12.21 -8.18
N ILE A 82 -5.98 -11.36 -7.19
CA ILE A 82 -4.64 -11.18 -6.63
C ILE A 82 -4.68 -11.45 -5.13
N GLN A 83 -3.79 -12.31 -4.66
CA GLN A 83 -3.62 -12.60 -3.25
C GLN A 83 -2.63 -11.61 -2.63
N VAL A 84 -3.08 -10.82 -1.67
CA VAL A 84 -2.24 -9.84 -0.97
C VAL A 84 -1.83 -10.38 0.39
N TRP A 85 -0.53 -10.60 0.55
CA TRP A 85 0.08 -11.09 1.79
C TRP A 85 0.59 -9.93 2.67
N CYS A 86 0.51 -10.10 3.99
CA CYS A 86 1.04 -9.16 4.99
C CYS A 86 0.62 -7.69 4.77
N GLY A 87 -0.65 -7.46 4.40
CA GLY A 87 -1.21 -6.12 4.31
C GLY A 87 -1.22 -5.42 5.68
N LYS A 88 -1.66 -4.15 5.72
CA LYS A 88 -1.72 -3.35 6.96
C LYS A 88 -2.35 -4.15 8.12
N GLY A 89 -1.60 -4.29 9.22
CA GLY A 89 -2.01 -5.07 10.39
C GLY A 89 -1.85 -6.59 10.23
N ASN A 90 -0.94 -7.04 9.35
CA ASN A 90 -0.72 -8.44 9.00
C ASN A 90 -1.97 -9.16 8.48
N LYS A 91 -2.84 -8.45 7.76
CA LYS A 91 -4.05 -9.03 7.18
C LYS A 91 -3.79 -9.54 5.76
N HIS A 92 -4.27 -10.74 5.49
CA HIS A 92 -4.33 -11.30 4.14
C HIS A 92 -5.68 -10.96 3.51
N ARG A 93 -5.70 -10.70 2.21
CA ARG A 93 -6.94 -10.50 1.45
C ARG A 93 -6.77 -10.87 -0.01
N ILE A 94 -7.88 -11.19 -0.66
CA ILE A 94 -7.96 -11.36 -2.11
C ILE A 94 -8.58 -10.07 -2.68
N VAL A 95 -8.03 -9.58 -3.78
CA VAL A 95 -8.58 -8.45 -4.53
C VAL A 95 -8.84 -8.84 -5.98
N THR A 96 -9.68 -8.08 -6.67
CA THR A 96 -9.98 -8.29 -8.09
C THR A 96 -8.77 -7.97 -8.97
N LEU A 97 -8.52 -8.77 -10.01
CA LEU A 97 -7.55 -8.44 -11.05
C LEU A 97 -8.25 -7.70 -12.19
N ALA A 98 -7.79 -6.51 -12.52
CA ALA A 98 -8.26 -5.78 -13.71
C ALA A 98 -7.85 -6.54 -14.98
N THR A 99 -8.83 -7.07 -15.71
CA THR A 99 -8.59 -7.98 -16.84
C THR A 99 -7.85 -7.33 -18.00
N GLU A 100 -8.01 -6.02 -18.18
CA GLU A 100 -7.32 -5.21 -19.17
C GLU A 100 -5.79 -5.14 -18.95
N LEU A 101 -5.31 -5.48 -17.75
CA LEU A 101 -3.89 -5.50 -17.42
C LEU A 101 -3.24 -6.87 -17.65
N ILE A 102 -4.01 -7.94 -17.88
CA ILE A 102 -3.50 -9.29 -18.09
C ILE A 102 -2.45 -9.36 -19.23
N PRO A 103 -2.63 -8.69 -20.39
CA PRO A 103 -1.61 -8.73 -21.46
C PRO A 103 -0.28 -8.05 -21.10
N LEU A 104 -0.23 -7.30 -20.00
CA LEU A 104 0.96 -6.61 -19.52
C LEU A 104 1.67 -7.36 -18.38
N LEU A 105 1.02 -8.41 -17.83
CA LEU A 105 1.50 -9.24 -16.72
C LEU A 105 2.40 -10.40 -17.18
#